data_AF-A0A2G9TIV1-F1
#
_entry.id   AF-A0A2G9TIV1-F1
#
_cell.length_a   1.000
_cell.length_b   1.000
_cell.length_c   1.000
_cell.angle_alpha   90.00
_cell.angle_beta   90.00
_cell.angle_gamma   90.00
#
_symmetry.space_group_name_H-M   'P 1'
#
loop_
_entity.id
_entity.type
_entity.pdbx_description
1 polymer ?
#
loop_
_entity_poly.entity_id
_entity_poly.type
_entity_poly.pdbx_seq_one_letter_code
_entity_poly.pdbx_strand_id
1 'polypeptide(L)'
;MHLSPTTSFTYSPPSPDFSGDRKMKKPMMEKLRRKRINDSLLYLKEFLLNVSPQQSSKLEKADILEWTVRYLEEQRGNVTAVGDQAAVYRSGREEGFARGFAHASQAVFNYLQMAMPHDFNPQAQQFHLGLVHHLK
;
A
#
# COMPACT_ATOMS: atom_id res chain seq x y z
N MET A 1 49.31 -70.82 29.43
CA MET A 1 49.03 -69.81 28.40
C MET A 1 48.34 -68.64 29.08
N HIS A 2 49.11 -67.63 29.48
CA HIS A 2 48.56 -66.36 29.94
C HIS A 2 48.44 -65.39 28.75
N LEU A 3 47.69 -64.30 28.94
CA LEU A 3 47.44 -63.13 28.08
C LEU A 3 45.99 -63.03 27.57
N SER A 4 45.23 -62.15 28.23
CA SER A 4 44.14 -61.39 27.62
C SER A 4 44.55 -59.92 27.66
N PRO A 5 44.55 -59.17 26.54
CA PRO A 5 44.53 -57.73 26.61
C PRO A 5 43.06 -57.29 26.63
N THR A 6 42.53 -56.97 27.81
CA THR A 6 41.29 -56.18 27.91
C THR A 6 41.67 -54.74 27.63
N THR A 7 41.53 -54.31 26.38
CA THR A 7 41.49 -52.89 26.04
C THR A 7 40.21 -52.31 26.63
N SER A 8 40.32 -51.71 27.81
CA SER A 8 39.27 -50.88 28.37
C SER A 8 39.11 -49.63 27.50
N PHE A 9 38.20 -49.69 26.53
CA PHE A 9 37.76 -48.49 25.83
C PHE A 9 36.78 -47.76 26.76
N THR A 10 37.30 -46.90 27.63
CA THR A 10 36.50 -45.95 28.40
C THR A 10 35.89 -44.95 27.42
N TYR A 11 34.68 -45.27 26.93
CA TYR A 11 33.83 -44.31 26.26
C TYR A 11 33.37 -43.28 27.30
N SER A 12 34.07 -42.16 27.36
CA SER A 12 33.57 -40.97 28.04
C SER A 12 32.58 -40.29 27.10
N PRO A 13 31.28 -40.23 27.45
CA PRO A 13 30.30 -39.58 26.58
C PRO A 13 30.62 -38.09 26.48
N PRO A 14 30.52 -37.47 25.29
CA PRO A 14 30.68 -36.03 25.16
C PRO A 14 29.53 -35.35 25.90
N SER A 15 29.88 -34.59 26.93
CA SER A 15 28.93 -33.76 27.67
C SER A 15 28.25 -32.79 26.71
N PRO A 16 26.90 -32.80 26.59
CA PRO A 16 26.22 -31.82 25.76
C PRO A 16 25.93 -30.60 26.62
N ASP A 17 26.93 -29.77 26.90
CA ASP A 17 26.66 -28.43 27.45
C ASP A 17 27.02 -27.32 26.45
N PHE A 18 26.19 -27.24 25.42
CA PHE A 18 25.92 -26.01 24.68
C PHE A 18 24.42 -25.86 24.42
N SER A 19 23.59 -26.32 25.36
CA SER A 19 22.13 -26.17 25.28
C SER A 19 21.59 -25.02 26.13
N GLY A 20 22.39 -24.43 27.02
CA GLY A 20 22.07 -23.19 27.74
C GLY A 20 22.13 -21.94 26.85
N ASP A 21 23.19 -21.79 26.03
CA ASP A 21 23.39 -20.57 25.23
C ASP A 21 22.38 -20.37 24.11
N ARG A 22 21.91 -21.46 23.47
CA ARG A 22 20.85 -21.36 22.45
C ARG A 22 19.47 -21.12 23.07
N LYS A 23 19.26 -21.53 24.32
CA LYS A 23 18.01 -21.30 25.07
C LYS A 23 17.95 -19.92 25.73
N MET A 24 19.09 -19.28 26.01
CA MET A 24 19.15 -17.90 26.55
C MET A 24 19.20 -16.81 25.45
N LYS A 25 19.80 -17.10 24.29
CA LYS A 25 19.82 -16.17 23.15
C LYS A 25 18.44 -15.96 22.52
N LYS A 26 17.61 -17.01 22.45
CA LYS A 26 16.25 -16.92 21.90
C LYS A 26 15.33 -15.93 22.67
N PRO A 27 15.24 -15.97 24.01
CA PRO A 27 14.54 -14.96 24.81
C PRO A 27 15.07 -13.55 24.63
N MET A 28 16.40 -13.39 24.50
CA MET A 28 17.02 -12.08 24.32
C MET A 28 16.72 -11.49 22.93
N MET A 29 16.80 -12.32 21.88
CA MET A 29 16.42 -11.94 20.51
C MET A 29 14.94 -11.58 20.42
N GLU A 30 14.09 -12.32 21.12
CA GLU A 30 12.66 -12.01 21.20
C GLU A 30 12.40 -10.67 21.92
N LYS A 31 13.14 -10.38 23.00
CA LYS A 31 13.07 -9.08 23.68
C LYS A 31 13.47 -7.93 22.74
N LEU A 32 14.50 -8.13 21.92
CA LEU A 32 14.93 -7.14 20.92
C LEU A 32 13.91 -6.98 19.79
N ARG A 33 13.33 -8.08 19.30
CA ARG A 33 12.23 -8.05 18.32
C ARG A 33 11.03 -7.30 18.86
N ARG A 34 10.61 -7.58 20.10
CA ARG A 34 9.49 -6.90 20.77
C ARG A 34 9.76 -5.41 20.96
N LYS A 35 10.99 -5.04 21.34
CA LYS A 35 11.41 -3.63 21.41
C LYS A 35 11.22 -2.97 20.04
N ARG A 36 11.81 -3.53 18.99
CA ARG A 36 11.69 -3.00 17.63
C ARG A 36 10.22 -2.81 17.20
N ILE A 37 9.36 -3.79 17.47
CA ILE A 37 7.92 -3.68 17.15
C ILE A 37 7.25 -2.54 17.93
N ASN A 38 7.52 -2.42 19.23
CA ASN A 38 6.95 -1.35 20.04
C ASN A 38 7.46 0.03 19.61
N ASP A 39 8.74 0.14 19.25
CA ASP A 39 9.32 1.39 18.73
C ASP A 39 8.61 1.79 17.41
N SER A 40 8.41 0.83 16.50
CA SER A 40 7.66 1.08 15.26
C SER A 40 6.21 1.50 15.52
N LEU A 41 5.52 0.90 16.50
CA LEU A 41 4.16 1.29 16.87
C LEU A 41 4.10 2.70 17.48
N LEU A 42 5.12 3.11 18.22
CA LEU A 42 5.21 4.46 18.76
C LEU A 42 5.40 5.50 17.65
N TYR A 43 6.33 5.27 16.73
CA TYR A 43 6.51 6.14 15.56
C TYR A 43 5.24 6.24 14.72
N LEU A 44 4.54 5.12 14.54
CA LEU A 44 3.29 5.09 13.78
C LEU A 44 2.17 5.88 14.47
N LYS A 45 2.10 5.80 15.80
CA LYS A 45 1.17 6.62 16.60
C LYS A 45 1.44 8.11 16.43
N GLU A 46 2.70 8.53 16.54
CA GLU A 46 3.09 9.94 16.35
C GLU A 46 2.77 10.40 14.92
N PHE A 47 3.08 9.59 13.92
CA PHE A 47 2.74 9.85 12.53
C PHE A 47 1.22 10.05 12.34
N LEU A 48 0.39 9.15 12.87
CA LEU A 48 -1.07 9.26 12.76
C LEU A 48 -1.63 10.50 13.47
N LEU A 49 -1.09 10.87 14.64
CA LEU A 49 -1.50 12.09 15.35
C LEU A 49 -1.12 13.36 14.57
N ASN A 50 -0.02 13.34 13.82
CA ASN A 50 0.35 14.47 12.94
C ASN A 50 -0.58 14.59 11.73
N VAL A 51 -1.00 13.47 11.14
CA VAL A 51 -1.89 13.46 9.96
C VAL A 51 -3.35 13.77 10.36
N SER A 52 -3.79 13.32 11.53
CA SER A 52 -5.15 13.54 12.04
C SER A 52 -5.16 13.94 13.52
N PRO A 53 -4.94 15.24 13.83
CA PRO A 53 -4.82 15.72 15.20
C PRO A 53 -6.14 15.69 16.00
N GLN A 54 -7.28 15.43 15.36
CA GLN A 54 -8.55 15.21 16.06
C GLN A 54 -8.62 13.85 16.77
N GLN A 55 -7.71 12.92 16.47
CA GLN A 55 -7.64 11.68 17.21
C GLN A 55 -7.08 11.89 18.59
N SER A 56 -7.75 11.28 19.58
CA SER A 56 -7.26 11.32 20.95
C SER A 56 -5.85 10.73 21.00
N SER A 57 -4.98 11.30 21.86
CA SER A 57 -3.63 10.80 22.12
C SER A 57 -3.59 9.39 22.72
N LYS A 58 -4.75 8.74 22.88
CA LYS A 58 -4.98 7.44 23.51
C LYS A 58 -5.22 6.29 22.53
N LEU A 59 -4.64 6.36 21.32
CA LEU A 59 -4.68 5.25 20.37
C LEU A 59 -4.12 3.96 20.99
N GLU A 60 -4.92 2.91 21.03
CA GLU A 60 -4.51 1.57 21.42
C GLU A 60 -3.74 0.87 20.29
N LYS A 61 -3.12 -0.28 20.57
CA LYS A 61 -2.33 -0.99 19.55
C LYS A 61 -3.17 -1.45 18.36
N ALA A 62 -4.43 -1.84 18.60
CA ALA A 62 -5.36 -2.22 17.54
C ALA A 62 -5.73 -1.01 16.68
N ASP A 63 -6.08 0.11 17.32
CA ASP A 63 -6.42 1.37 16.63
C ASP A 63 -5.26 1.85 15.74
N ILE A 64 -4.02 1.86 16.26
CA ILE A 64 -2.84 2.26 15.48
C ILE A 64 -2.73 1.44 14.18
N LEU A 65 -2.97 0.13 14.27
CA LEU A 65 -2.90 -0.76 13.10
C LEU A 65 -4.07 -0.52 12.14
N GLU A 66 -5.31 -0.46 12.64
CA GLU A 66 -6.50 -0.24 11.83
C GLU A 66 -6.44 1.11 11.09
N TRP A 67 -6.10 2.17 11.81
CA TRP A 67 -5.98 3.52 11.26
C TRP A 67 -4.91 3.61 10.19
N THR A 68 -3.78 2.95 10.41
CA THR A 68 -2.70 2.91 9.42
C THR A 68 -3.10 2.18 8.16
N VAL A 69 -3.82 1.05 8.29
CA VAL A 69 -4.32 0.31 7.13
C VAL A 69 -5.29 1.19 6.33
N ARG A 70 -6.27 1.80 7.00
CA ARG A 70 -7.22 2.72 6.35
C ARG A 70 -6.51 3.89 5.66
N TYR A 71 -5.56 4.53 6.35
CA TYR A 71 -4.76 5.61 5.77
C TYR A 71 -4.01 5.15 4.52
N LEU A 72 -3.35 3.99 4.57
CA LEU A 72 -2.62 3.45 3.42
C LEU A 72 -3.55 3.05 2.26
N GLU A 73 -4.75 2.55 2.55
CA GLU A 73 -5.77 2.25 1.53
C GLU A 73 -6.30 3.52 0.86
N GLU A 74 -6.58 4.58 1.62
CA GLU A 74 -6.96 5.88 1.10
C GLU A 74 -5.85 6.49 0.24
N GLN A 75 -4.60 6.45 0.71
CA GLN A 75 -3.45 6.91 -0.07
C GLN A 75 -3.25 6.07 -1.33
N ARG A 76 -3.43 4.75 -1.25
CA ARG A 76 -3.34 3.87 -2.43
C ARG A 76 -4.46 4.13 -3.41
N GLY A 77 -5.70 4.34 -2.97
CA GLY A 77 -6.82 4.75 -3.82
C GLY A 77 -6.54 6.06 -4.56
N ASN A 78 -5.88 7.01 -3.90
CA ASN A 78 -5.44 8.27 -4.52
C ASN A 78 -4.27 8.08 -5.51
N VAL A 79 -3.36 7.13 -5.26
CA VAL A 79 -2.24 6.82 -6.16
C VAL A 79 -2.66 5.93 -7.32
N THR A 80 -3.59 4.99 -7.13
CA THR A 80 -4.24 4.28 -8.22
C THR A 80 -5.13 5.22 -9.01
N ALA A 81 -5.72 6.29 -8.48
CA ALA A 81 -6.39 7.27 -9.37
C ALA A 81 -5.43 7.89 -10.42
N VAL A 82 -4.11 7.92 -10.17
CA VAL A 82 -3.11 8.39 -11.14
C VAL A 82 -2.61 7.26 -12.05
N GLY A 83 -2.53 6.01 -11.57
CA GLY A 83 -2.13 4.82 -12.36
C GLY A 83 -3.27 4.09 -13.09
N ASP A 84 -4.49 4.14 -12.56
CA ASP A 84 -5.76 3.65 -13.11
C ASP A 84 -6.36 4.61 -14.13
N GLN A 85 -5.83 5.82 -14.35
CA GLN A 85 -6.16 6.50 -15.61
C GLN A 85 -5.86 5.54 -16.78
N ALA A 86 -4.68 4.91 -16.76
CA ALA A 86 -4.30 3.92 -17.76
C ALA A 86 -5.07 2.58 -17.69
N ALA A 87 -5.62 2.18 -16.53
CA ALA A 87 -6.39 0.94 -16.39
C ALA A 87 -7.89 1.15 -16.68
N VAL A 88 -8.44 2.32 -16.39
CA VAL A 88 -9.76 2.80 -16.83
C VAL A 88 -9.76 2.93 -18.36
N TYR A 89 -8.67 3.41 -18.97
CA TYR A 89 -8.46 3.34 -20.43
C TYR A 89 -8.39 1.88 -20.96
N ARG A 90 -7.97 0.92 -20.13
CA ARG A 90 -7.75 -0.49 -20.54
C ARG A 90 -8.98 -1.38 -20.34
N SER A 91 -9.75 -1.15 -19.28
CA SER A 91 -10.91 -1.95 -18.88
C SER A 91 -12.21 -1.49 -19.57
N GLY A 92 -12.26 -0.26 -20.07
CA GLY A 92 -13.39 0.28 -20.83
C GLY A 92 -12.96 0.71 -22.22
N ARG A 93 -12.40 -0.17 -23.06
CA ARG A 93 -11.86 0.24 -24.37
C ARG A 93 -12.90 0.99 -25.24
N GLU A 94 -14.19 0.69 -25.09
CA GLU A 94 -15.29 1.45 -25.71
C GLU A 94 -15.86 2.52 -24.76
N GLU A 95 -16.26 2.16 -23.54
CA GLU A 95 -16.90 3.11 -22.61
C GLU A 95 -15.96 4.22 -22.09
N GLY A 96 -14.69 3.89 -21.87
CA GLY A 96 -13.63 4.80 -21.47
C GLY A 96 -13.13 5.66 -22.62
N PHE A 97 -13.10 5.12 -23.85
CA PHE A 97 -12.84 5.93 -25.04
C PHE A 97 -13.97 6.95 -25.27
N ALA A 98 -15.22 6.49 -25.22
CA ALA A 98 -16.41 7.34 -25.31
C ALA A 98 -16.42 8.46 -24.27
N ARG A 99 -16.20 8.10 -22.99
CA ARG A 99 -16.13 9.07 -21.88
C ARG A 99 -14.96 10.04 -22.03
N GLY A 100 -13.77 9.53 -22.37
CA GLY A 100 -12.58 10.36 -22.57
C GLY A 100 -12.74 11.33 -23.74
N PHE A 101 -13.30 10.86 -24.85
CA PHE A 101 -13.61 11.69 -26.02
C PHE A 101 -14.67 12.75 -25.68
N ALA A 102 -15.77 12.37 -25.02
CA ALA A 102 -16.81 13.32 -24.62
C ALA A 102 -16.29 14.41 -23.66
N HIS A 103 -15.40 14.04 -22.75
CA HIS A 103 -14.76 15.00 -21.85
C HIS A 103 -13.82 15.96 -22.62
N ALA A 104 -13.00 15.43 -23.53
CA ALA A 104 -12.09 16.23 -24.34
C ALA A 104 -12.84 17.19 -25.27
N SER A 105 -13.90 16.73 -25.95
CA SER A 105 -14.70 17.58 -26.83
C SER A 105 -15.41 18.68 -26.06
N GLN A 106 -15.95 18.38 -24.86
CA GLN A 106 -16.58 19.38 -24.01
C GLN A 106 -15.59 20.45 -23.53
N ALA A 107 -14.35 20.07 -23.20
CA ALA A 107 -13.33 21.02 -22.80
C ALA A 107 -12.97 21.99 -23.93
N VAL A 108 -12.83 21.48 -25.16
CA VAL A 108 -12.58 22.30 -26.36
C VAL A 108 -13.77 23.24 -26.62
N PHE A 109 -15.00 22.73 -26.53
CA PHE A 109 -16.21 23.53 -26.69
C PHE A 109 -16.28 24.69 -25.67
N ASN A 110 -16.04 24.41 -24.40
CA ASN A 110 -16.04 25.41 -23.34
C ASN A 110 -14.94 26.46 -23.55
N TYR A 111 -13.75 26.03 -23.98
CA TYR A 111 -12.65 26.94 -24.29
C TYR A 111 -12.99 27.88 -25.45
N LEU A 112 -13.55 27.34 -26.54
CA LEU A 112 -13.97 28.13 -27.69
C LEU A 112 -15.08 29.11 -27.33
N GLN A 113 -16.05 28.70 -26.50
CA GLN A 113 -17.11 29.59 -25.99
C GLN A 113 -16.53 30.74 -25.15
N MET A 114 -15.49 30.48 -24.36
CA MET A 114 -14.85 31.50 -23.53
C MET A 114 -13.91 32.41 -24.32
N ALA A 115 -13.21 31.87 -25.31
CA ALA A 115 -12.23 32.59 -26.13
C ALA A 115 -12.88 33.38 -27.28
N MET A 116 -14.01 32.92 -27.82
CA MET A 116 -14.73 33.54 -28.94
C MET A 116 -16.25 33.50 -28.74
N PRO A 117 -16.82 34.39 -27.90
CA PRO A 117 -18.24 34.38 -27.56
C PRO A 117 -19.18 34.73 -28.73
N HIS A 118 -18.69 35.51 -29.71
CA HIS A 118 -19.51 36.07 -30.79
C HIS A 118 -19.39 35.33 -32.13
N ASP A 119 -18.33 34.53 -32.34
CA ASP A 119 -18.11 33.73 -33.55
C ASP A 119 -18.64 32.29 -33.43
N PHE A 120 -19.45 32.04 -32.40
CA PHE A 120 -19.87 30.69 -32.04
C PHE A 120 -20.94 30.17 -33.02
N ASN A 121 -20.49 29.37 -33.99
CA ASN A 121 -21.35 28.81 -35.03
C ASN A 121 -22.38 27.81 -34.43
N PRO A 122 -23.70 28.03 -34.59
CA PRO A 122 -24.73 27.10 -34.10
C PRO A 122 -24.58 25.69 -34.70
N GLN A 123 -24.04 25.59 -35.92
CA GLN A 123 -23.78 24.32 -36.60
C GLN A 123 -22.67 23.51 -35.91
N ALA A 124 -21.68 24.19 -35.31
CA ALA A 124 -20.62 23.55 -34.52
C ALA A 124 -21.16 23.00 -33.18
N GLN A 125 -22.15 23.68 -32.59
CA GLN A 125 -22.86 23.15 -31.40
C GLN A 125 -23.64 21.88 -31.72
N GLN A 126 -24.37 21.89 -32.84
CA GLN A 126 -25.13 20.72 -33.28
C GLN A 126 -24.22 19.54 -33.60
N PHE A 127 -23.06 19.80 -34.19
CA PHE A 127 -22.05 18.77 -34.45
C PHE A 127 -21.49 18.18 -33.15
N HIS A 128 -21.12 19.01 -32.17
CA HIS A 128 -20.67 18.53 -30.85
C HIS A 128 -21.73 17.66 -30.16
N LEU A 129 -22.98 18.11 -30.11
CA LEU A 129 -24.08 17.36 -29.52
C LEU A 129 -24.33 16.04 -30.24
N GLY A 130 -24.27 16.04 -31.58
CA GLY A 130 -24.39 14.84 -32.40
C GLY A 130 -23.27 13.84 -32.13
N LEU A 131 -22.02 14.30 -32.03
CA LEU A 131 -20.88 13.45 -31.69
C LEU A 131 -21.03 12.81 -30.31
N VAL A 132 -21.37 13.59 -29.29
CA VAL A 132 -21.54 13.07 -27.91
C VAL A 132 -22.69 12.07 -27.82
N HIS A 133 -23.75 12.25 -28.61
CA HIS A 133 -24.87 11.31 -28.64
C HIS A 133 -24.52 9.99 -29.35
N HIS A 134 -23.67 10.03 -30.38
CA HIS A 134 -23.31 8.85 -31.19
C HIS A 134 -22.22 7.98 -30.55
N LEU A 135 -21.50 8.51 -29.57
CA LEU A 135 -20.45 7.81 -28.84
C LEU A 135 -20.94 7.12 -27.55
N LYS A 136 -22.26 7.11 -27.27
CA LYS A 136 -22.86 6.42 -26.12
C LYS A 136 -23.21 4.97 -26.42
#